data_AF-A0AA48K7N9-F1
#
_entry.id   AF-A0AA48K7N9-F1
#
_cell.length_a   1.000
_cell.length_b   1.000
_cell.length_c   1.000
_cell.angle_alpha   90.00
_cell.angle_beta   90.00
_cell.angle_gamma   90.00
#
_symmetry.space_group_name_H-M   'P 1'
#
loop_
_entity.id
_entity.type
_entity.pdbx_description
1 polymer ?
#
loop_
_entity_poly.entity_id
_entity_poly.type
_entity_poly.pdbx_seq_one_letter_code
_entity_poly.pdbx_strand_id
1 'polypeptide(L)'
;MHLVVCGGSALIALGLVSRTTRDLDVLALAREGRLVAPVPLPPALVVAAEAVAKVFGLPRNWLNNGPSSGEGGLFQVGMPEGLQDRLVTCAYGPALTVSFIARADQIPFKLWASVDRGGYHIDDLLKLQPTAEEIRAAALWTLEKDVSEGYRMVLGSLLTELGYADVARSLV
;
A
#
# COMPACT_ATOMS: atom_id res chain seq x y z
N MET A 1 -1.40 -18.76 -9.47
CA MET A 1 -0.68 -17.51 -9.15
C MET A 1 -1.44 -16.81 -8.05
N HIS A 2 -0.79 -16.31 -7.00
CA HIS A 2 -1.46 -15.60 -5.91
C HIS A 2 -0.71 -14.30 -5.58
N LEU A 3 -1.35 -13.17 -5.91
CA LEU A 3 -0.81 -11.83 -5.70
C LEU A 3 -1.39 -11.20 -4.44
N VAL A 4 -0.61 -10.42 -3.72
CA VAL A 4 -1.09 -9.51 -2.68
C VAL A 4 -0.89 -8.09 -3.16
N VAL A 5 -1.98 -7.31 -3.17
CA VAL A 5 -2.07 -6.00 -3.82
C VAL A 5 -2.40 -4.93 -2.81
N CYS A 6 -1.75 -3.78 -2.93
CA CYS A 6 -1.96 -2.60 -2.09
C CYS A 6 -2.25 -1.35 -2.93
N GLY A 7 -2.36 -0.20 -2.26
CA GLY A 7 -2.46 1.08 -2.92
C GLY A 7 -3.82 1.34 -3.57
N GLY A 8 -3.85 2.23 -4.57
CA GLY A 8 -5.08 2.72 -5.17
C GLY A 8 -5.95 1.62 -5.77
N SER A 9 -5.33 0.66 -6.46
CA SER A 9 -6.05 -0.48 -7.07
C SER A 9 -6.78 -1.34 -6.04
N ALA A 10 -6.15 -1.62 -4.90
CA ALA A 10 -6.77 -2.36 -3.81
C ALA A 10 -7.90 -1.56 -3.15
N LEU A 11 -7.75 -0.25 -2.98
CA LEU A 11 -8.84 0.60 -2.47
C LEU A 11 -10.07 0.57 -3.38
N ILE A 12 -9.87 0.61 -4.70
CA ILE A 12 -10.95 0.54 -5.69
C ILE A 12 -11.59 -0.85 -5.68
N ALA A 13 -10.79 -1.91 -5.68
CA ALA A 13 -11.29 -3.29 -5.70
C ALA A 13 -12.13 -3.63 -4.44
N LEU A 14 -11.81 -3.02 -3.30
CA LEU A 14 -12.55 -3.16 -2.05
C LEU A 14 -13.72 -2.17 -1.89
N GLY A 15 -13.98 -1.31 -2.89
CA GLY A 15 -15.03 -0.30 -2.82
C GLY A 15 -14.79 0.81 -1.77
N LEU A 16 -13.56 0.95 -1.28
CA LEU A 16 -13.18 1.95 -0.28
C LEU A 16 -13.05 3.35 -0.90
N VAL A 17 -12.75 3.44 -2.19
CA VAL A 17 -12.72 4.70 -2.94
C VAL A 17 -13.38 4.52 -4.31
N SER A 18 -14.03 5.58 -4.79
CA SER A 18 -14.57 5.65 -6.16
C SER A 18 -13.71 6.57 -7.01
N ARG A 19 -12.76 5.99 -7.76
CA ARG A 19 -11.96 6.64 -8.79
C ARG A 19 -11.37 5.60 -9.74
N THR A 20 -10.78 6.05 -10.84
CA THR A 20 -9.99 5.17 -11.72
C THR A 20 -8.53 5.15 -11.32
N THR A 21 -7.81 4.07 -11.66
CA THR A 21 -6.36 3.98 -11.59
C THR A 21 -5.84 3.28 -12.84
N ARG A 22 -4.58 3.51 -13.21
CA ARG A 22 -3.94 2.90 -14.39
C ARG A 22 -2.83 1.92 -14.03
N ASP A 23 -2.70 1.62 -12.74
CA ASP A 23 -1.66 0.83 -12.14
C ASP A 23 -2.20 -0.05 -10.99
N LEU A 24 -1.47 -1.11 -10.71
CA LEU A 24 -1.70 -2.12 -9.71
C LEU A 24 -0.36 -2.44 -9.06
N ASP A 25 -0.30 -2.23 -7.76
CA ASP A 25 0.92 -2.41 -6.98
C ASP A 25 0.90 -3.75 -6.24
N VAL A 26 1.83 -4.63 -6.59
CA VAL A 26 2.05 -5.92 -5.93
C VAL A 26 2.94 -5.69 -4.71
N LEU A 27 2.36 -5.91 -3.53
CA LEU A 27 3.05 -5.87 -2.24
C LEU A 27 3.81 -7.16 -1.96
N ALA A 28 3.21 -8.30 -2.27
CA ALA A 28 3.81 -9.61 -2.02
C ALA A 28 3.24 -10.68 -2.96
N LEU A 29 3.89 -11.84 -2.99
CA LEU A 29 3.30 -13.06 -3.53
C LEU A 29 2.92 -13.96 -2.35
N ALA A 30 1.80 -14.66 -2.45
CA ALA A 30 1.46 -15.70 -1.48
C ALA A 30 1.87 -17.06 -2.03
N ARG A 31 2.65 -17.81 -1.24
CA ARG A 31 3.10 -19.18 -1.56
C ARG A 31 3.00 -20.03 -0.30
N GLU A 32 2.34 -21.18 -0.41
CA GLU A 32 2.25 -22.14 0.70
C GLU A 32 1.77 -21.51 2.02
N GLY A 33 0.81 -20.57 1.93
CA GLY A 33 0.27 -19.87 3.09
C GLY A 33 1.20 -18.83 3.72
N ARG A 34 2.24 -18.38 3.01
CA ARG A 34 3.17 -17.34 3.47
C ARG A 34 3.36 -16.24 2.43
N LEU A 35 3.56 -15.03 2.91
CA LEU A 35 3.96 -13.90 2.05
C LEU A 35 5.45 -13.99 1.74
N VAL A 36 5.80 -13.85 0.46
CA VAL A 36 7.17 -13.79 -0.04
C VAL A 36 7.37 -12.52 -0.86
N ALA A 37 8.62 -12.02 -0.89
CA ALA A 37 8.96 -10.80 -1.61
C ALA A 37 8.57 -10.92 -3.09
N PRO A 38 7.98 -9.87 -3.68
CA PRO A 38 7.57 -9.89 -5.09
C PRO A 38 8.74 -9.56 -6.04
N VAL A 39 9.99 -9.87 -5.65
CA VAL A 39 11.20 -9.48 -6.37
C VAL A 39 12.05 -10.71 -6.70
N PRO A 40 12.26 -11.03 -7.99
CA PRO A 40 11.57 -10.48 -9.16
C PRO A 40 10.10 -10.95 -9.23
N LEU A 41 9.28 -10.26 -10.02
CA LEU A 41 7.96 -10.76 -10.38
C LEU A 41 8.09 -12.04 -11.23
N PRO A 42 7.16 -13.01 -11.11
CA PRO A 42 7.21 -14.24 -11.89
C PRO A 42 7.18 -13.96 -13.41
N PRO A 43 8.03 -14.59 -14.23
CA PRO A 43 8.08 -14.31 -15.68
C PRO A 43 6.73 -14.46 -16.39
N ALA A 44 5.95 -15.50 -16.04
CA ALA A 44 4.61 -15.70 -16.60
C ALA A 44 3.64 -14.55 -16.27
N LEU A 45 3.78 -13.93 -15.09
CA LEU A 45 2.99 -12.76 -14.72
C LEU A 45 3.39 -11.54 -15.54
N VAL A 46 4.70 -11.32 -15.75
CA VAL A 46 5.22 -10.21 -16.55
C VAL A 46 4.71 -10.31 -17.99
N VAL A 47 4.82 -11.49 -18.62
CA VAL A 47 4.32 -11.73 -19.99
C VAL A 47 2.82 -11.47 -20.09
N ALA A 48 2.03 -11.97 -19.12
CA ALA A 48 0.59 -11.73 -19.10
C ALA A 48 0.26 -10.23 -18.90
N ALA A 49 0.95 -9.55 -18.00
CA ALA A 49 0.78 -8.13 -17.76
C ALA A 49 1.11 -7.28 -18.99
N GLU A 50 2.16 -7.63 -19.75
CA GLU A 50 2.49 -6.96 -21.01
C GLU A 50 1.43 -7.17 -22.09
N ALA A 51 0.85 -8.36 -22.19
CA ALA A 51 -0.23 -8.63 -23.13
C ALA A 51 -1.47 -7.78 -22.80
N VAL A 52 -1.86 -7.72 -21.53
CA VAL A 52 -2.94 -6.84 -21.04
C VAL A 52 -2.62 -5.37 -21.32
N ALA A 53 -1.38 -4.94 -21.08
CA ALA A 53 -0.98 -3.56 -21.33
C ALA A 53 -1.17 -3.15 -22.80
N LYS A 54 -0.78 -4.01 -23.74
CA LYS A 54 -0.95 -3.78 -25.18
C LYS A 54 -2.42 -3.71 -25.58
N VAL A 55 -3.25 -4.61 -25.06
CA VAL A 55 -4.68 -4.68 -25.40
C VAL A 55 -5.45 -3.47 -24.87
N PHE A 56 -5.16 -3.02 -23.66
CA PHE A 56 -5.89 -1.94 -22.99
C PHE A 56 -5.21 -0.58 -23.05
N GLY A 57 -4.06 -0.47 -23.72
CA GLY A 57 -3.28 0.78 -23.81
C GLY A 57 -2.75 1.27 -22.46
N LEU A 58 -2.41 0.35 -21.56
CA LEU A 58 -1.88 0.69 -20.23
C LEU A 58 -0.37 0.96 -20.27
N PRO A 59 0.17 1.74 -19.32
CA PRO A 59 1.62 1.85 -19.14
C PRO A 59 2.27 0.47 -18.98
N ARG A 60 3.50 0.28 -19.47
CA ARG A 60 4.20 -1.03 -19.37
C ARG A 60 4.33 -1.52 -17.93
N ASN A 61 4.50 -0.61 -17.00
CA ASN A 61 4.63 -0.85 -15.57
C ASN A 61 3.29 -0.72 -14.81
N TRP A 62 2.14 -0.85 -15.50
CA TRP A 62 0.84 -0.80 -14.83
C TRP A 62 0.77 -1.83 -13.70
N LEU A 63 1.23 -3.06 -13.93
CA LEU A 63 1.45 -4.04 -12.86
C LEU A 63 2.91 -3.96 -12.43
N ASN A 64 3.16 -3.52 -11.20
CA ASN A 64 4.51 -3.34 -10.70
C ASN A 64 4.65 -3.86 -9.26
N ASN A 65 5.88 -4.05 -8.81
CA ASN A 65 6.25 -4.42 -7.44
C ASN A 65 6.99 -3.28 -6.73
N GLY A 66 6.80 -2.04 -7.21
CA GLY A 66 7.52 -0.85 -6.77
C GLY A 66 7.48 -0.63 -5.26
N PRO A 67 6.33 -0.78 -4.58
CA PRO A 67 6.28 -0.58 -3.12
C PRO A 67 7.13 -1.56 -2.33
N SER A 68 7.55 -2.68 -2.91
CA SER A 68 8.32 -3.74 -2.23
C SER A 68 9.66 -4.05 -2.92
N SER A 69 10.11 -3.15 -3.78
CA SER A 69 11.36 -3.27 -4.53
C SER A 69 12.44 -2.33 -3.98
N GLY A 70 13.69 -2.76 -4.09
CA GLY A 70 14.85 -1.96 -3.70
C GLY A 70 15.14 -1.94 -2.20
N GLU A 71 16.16 -1.19 -1.83
CA GLU A 71 16.46 -0.90 -0.42
C GLU A 71 15.36 0.01 0.13
N GLY A 72 14.72 -0.40 1.23
CA GLY A 72 13.61 0.33 1.83
C GLY A 72 12.21 -0.05 1.33
N GLY A 73 12.07 -1.08 0.48
CA GLY A 73 10.75 -1.59 0.08
C GLY A 73 9.92 -2.10 1.27
N LEU A 74 8.60 -1.91 1.23
CA LEU A 74 7.64 -2.26 2.29
C LEU A 74 7.78 -3.71 2.76
N PHE A 75 8.06 -4.64 1.85
CA PHE A 75 8.27 -6.04 2.23
C PHE A 75 9.53 -6.23 3.09
N GLN A 76 10.59 -5.45 2.83
CA GLN A 76 11.87 -5.54 3.53
C GLN A 76 11.89 -4.78 4.85
N VAL A 77 11.24 -3.60 4.91
CA VAL A 77 11.19 -2.78 6.14
C VAL A 77 10.14 -3.27 7.15
N GLY A 78 9.29 -4.22 6.72
CA GLY A 78 8.28 -4.85 7.54
C GLY A 78 6.89 -4.30 7.27
N MET A 79 5.90 -5.17 7.35
CA MET A 79 4.48 -4.85 7.12
C MET A 79 3.74 -4.66 8.47
N PRO A 80 2.55 -4.01 8.46
CA PRO A 80 1.69 -3.96 9.64
C PRO A 80 1.42 -5.35 10.23
N GLU A 81 1.43 -5.44 11.56
CA GLU A 81 1.23 -6.70 12.28
C GLU A 81 -0.15 -7.31 11.98
N GLY A 82 -0.20 -8.60 11.67
CA GLY A 82 -1.44 -9.30 11.33
C GLY A 82 -2.01 -8.98 9.95
N LEU A 83 -1.27 -8.27 9.07
CA LEU A 83 -1.72 -7.97 7.71
C LEU A 83 -2.14 -9.23 6.93
N GLN A 84 -1.41 -10.33 7.09
CA GLN A 84 -1.70 -11.58 6.37
C GLN A 84 -3.07 -12.15 6.75
N ASP A 85 -3.48 -12.00 8.01
CA ASP A 85 -4.75 -12.53 8.53
C ASP A 85 -5.96 -11.70 8.08
N ARG A 86 -5.72 -10.46 7.65
CA ARG A 86 -6.76 -9.51 7.21
C ARG A 86 -6.90 -9.41 5.70
N LEU A 87 -6.21 -10.26 4.94
CA LEU A 87 -6.28 -10.25 3.48
C LEU A 87 -7.70 -10.56 2.98
N VAL A 88 -8.18 -9.73 2.05
CA VAL A 88 -9.45 -9.97 1.35
C VAL A 88 -9.15 -10.64 0.02
N THR A 89 -9.48 -11.92 -0.11
CA THR A 89 -9.10 -12.76 -1.27
C THR A 89 -10.22 -12.89 -2.29
N CYS A 90 -9.87 -12.64 -3.56
CA CYS A 90 -10.72 -12.85 -4.73
C CYS A 90 -10.06 -13.83 -5.71
N ALA A 91 -10.82 -14.83 -6.18
CA ALA A 91 -10.37 -15.77 -7.21
C ALA A 91 -10.85 -15.33 -8.59
N TYR A 92 -9.93 -15.29 -9.55
CA TYR A 92 -10.17 -14.95 -10.95
C TYR A 92 -9.90 -16.19 -11.81
N GLY A 93 -10.89 -17.06 -11.86
CA GLY A 93 -10.76 -18.38 -12.50
C GLY A 93 -9.73 -19.27 -11.78
N PRO A 94 -9.22 -20.32 -12.45
CA PRO A 94 -8.39 -21.34 -11.81
C PRO A 94 -6.91 -20.92 -11.63
N ALA A 95 -6.45 -19.90 -12.36
CA ALA A 95 -5.03 -19.59 -12.48
C ALA A 95 -4.58 -18.39 -11.64
N LEU A 96 -5.49 -17.50 -11.26
CA LEU A 96 -5.18 -16.23 -10.61
C LEU A 96 -6.03 -16.03 -9.36
N THR A 97 -5.35 -15.86 -8.24
CA THR A 97 -5.91 -15.37 -6.99
C THR A 97 -5.29 -14.02 -6.68
N VAL A 98 -6.09 -13.05 -6.26
CA VAL A 98 -5.61 -11.75 -5.80
C VAL A 98 -6.13 -11.52 -4.40
N SER A 99 -5.25 -11.14 -3.49
CA SER A 99 -5.62 -10.68 -2.17
C SER A 99 -5.33 -9.21 -2.04
N PHE A 100 -6.27 -8.48 -1.47
CA PHE A 100 -6.14 -7.05 -1.24
C PHE A 100 -5.91 -6.84 0.25
N ILE A 101 -4.98 -5.96 0.60
CA ILE A 101 -4.79 -5.58 2.01
C ILE A 101 -6.01 -4.80 2.50
N ALA A 102 -6.43 -5.07 3.73
CA ALA A 102 -7.63 -4.46 4.31
C ALA A 102 -7.46 -2.95 4.50
N ARG A 103 -8.59 -2.25 4.74
CA ARG A 103 -8.62 -0.81 5.04
C ARG A 103 -7.57 -0.41 6.08
N ALA A 104 -7.52 -1.12 7.21
CA ALA A 104 -6.62 -0.81 8.31
C ALA A 104 -5.14 -0.86 7.88
N ASP A 105 -4.78 -1.79 7.00
CA ASP A 105 -3.42 -1.98 6.49
C ASP A 105 -3.05 -0.95 5.40
N GLN A 106 -4.04 -0.34 4.74
CA GLN A 106 -3.82 0.74 3.78
C GLN A 106 -3.44 2.06 4.45
N ILE A 107 -3.96 2.33 5.64
CA ILE A 107 -3.74 3.58 6.39
C ILE A 107 -2.25 3.87 6.60
N PRO A 108 -1.43 2.97 7.20
CA PRO A 108 0.00 3.23 7.40
C PRO A 108 0.75 3.45 6.08
N PHE A 109 0.42 2.69 5.03
CA PHE A 109 1.05 2.87 3.72
C PHE A 109 0.68 4.19 3.05
N LYS A 110 -0.57 4.62 3.18
CA LYS A 110 -1.03 5.91 2.65
C LYS A 110 -0.48 7.09 3.45
N LEU A 111 -0.37 6.97 4.78
CA LEU A 111 0.27 7.99 5.59
C LEU A 111 1.75 8.15 5.21
N TRP A 112 2.50 7.05 5.10
CA TRP A 112 3.89 7.11 4.65
C TRP A 112 4.02 7.79 3.28
N ALA A 113 3.26 7.32 2.29
CA ALA A 113 3.31 7.88 0.94
C ALA A 113 2.85 9.36 0.90
N SER A 114 1.98 9.78 1.83
CA SER A 114 1.56 11.18 1.97
C SER A 114 2.70 12.05 2.49
N VAL A 115 3.52 11.55 3.43
CA VAL A 115 4.71 12.26 3.91
C VAL A 115 5.78 12.36 2.82
N ASP A 116 5.99 11.29 2.05
CA ASP A 116 7.02 11.23 0.99
C ASP A 116 6.63 12.06 -0.26
N ARG A 117 5.36 11.98 -0.70
CA ARG A 117 4.95 12.48 -2.02
C ARG A 117 3.72 13.38 -2.02
N GLY A 118 2.93 13.37 -0.95
CA GLY A 118 1.67 14.10 -0.86
C GLY A 118 0.66 13.74 -1.97
N GLY A 119 -0.10 14.74 -2.42
CA GLY A 119 -1.05 14.61 -3.54
C GLY A 119 -2.16 13.60 -3.29
N TYR A 120 -2.46 12.75 -4.28
CA TYR A 120 -3.56 11.78 -4.21
C TYR A 120 -3.42 10.74 -3.09
N HIS A 121 -2.23 10.58 -2.51
CA HIS A 121 -2.03 9.73 -1.33
C HIS A 121 -2.77 10.30 -0.11
N ILE A 122 -2.79 11.63 0.04
CA ILE A 122 -3.54 12.34 1.08
C ILE A 122 -5.04 12.16 0.84
N ASP A 123 -5.49 12.35 -0.40
CA ASP A 123 -6.91 12.19 -0.75
C ASP A 123 -7.41 10.76 -0.48
N ASP A 124 -6.60 9.75 -0.86
CA ASP A 124 -6.91 8.35 -0.60
C ASP A 124 -6.91 8.08 0.92
N LEU A 125 -5.96 8.62 1.69
CA LEU A 125 -5.92 8.50 3.16
C LEU A 125 -7.17 9.10 3.81
N LEU A 126 -7.59 10.30 3.42
CA LEU A 126 -8.77 10.96 3.98
C LEU A 126 -10.06 10.20 3.63
N LYS A 127 -10.15 9.60 2.44
CA LYS A 127 -11.29 8.74 2.07
C LYS A 127 -11.36 7.46 2.89
N LEU A 128 -10.24 6.99 3.42
CA LEU A 128 -10.26 5.91 4.39
C LEU A 128 -10.88 6.32 5.72
N GLN A 129 -11.17 7.60 5.97
CA GLN A 129 -11.77 8.10 7.22
C GLN A 129 -11.15 7.48 8.48
N PRO A 130 -9.82 7.56 8.63
CA PRO A 130 -9.14 6.90 9.73
C PRO A 130 -9.52 7.54 11.07
N THR A 131 -9.56 6.76 12.13
CA THR A 131 -9.72 7.31 13.49
C THR A 131 -8.40 7.95 13.96
N ALA A 132 -8.47 8.78 15.01
CA ALA A 132 -7.25 9.32 15.63
C ALA A 132 -6.32 8.21 16.17
N GLU A 133 -6.88 7.08 16.62
CA GLU A 133 -6.12 5.91 17.07
C GLU A 133 -5.45 5.20 15.89
N GLU A 134 -6.15 5.01 14.77
CA GLU A 134 -5.58 4.44 13.54
C GLU A 134 -4.44 5.32 13.00
N ILE A 135 -4.63 6.65 13.00
CA ILE A 135 -3.58 7.60 12.59
C ILE A 135 -2.39 7.56 13.55
N ARG A 136 -2.62 7.47 14.86
CA ARG A 136 -1.55 7.33 15.85
C ARG A 136 -0.73 6.06 15.62
N ALA A 137 -1.40 4.92 15.45
CA ALA A 137 -0.75 3.64 15.19
C ALA A 137 0.05 3.68 13.88
N ALA A 138 -0.54 4.26 12.82
CA ALA A 138 0.13 4.46 11.55
C ALA A 138 1.37 5.36 11.68
N ALA A 139 1.26 6.48 12.41
CA ALA A 139 2.37 7.40 12.64
C ALA A 139 3.53 6.72 13.38
N LEU A 140 3.24 5.99 14.47
CA LEU A 140 4.25 5.21 15.19
C LEU A 140 4.93 4.18 14.27
N TRP A 141 4.14 3.46 13.48
CA TRP A 141 4.67 2.50 12.51
C TRP A 141 5.60 3.16 11.48
N THR A 142 5.27 4.35 10.98
CA THR A 142 6.15 5.08 10.05
C THR A 142 7.44 5.57 10.71
N LEU A 143 7.37 6.06 11.96
CA LEU A 143 8.53 6.54 12.72
C LEU A 143 9.50 5.42 13.10
N GLU A 144 9.04 4.18 13.23
CA GLU A 144 9.92 3.03 13.40
C GLU A 144 10.81 2.78 12.18
N LYS A 145 10.34 3.16 10.98
CA LYS A 145 11.05 2.85 9.74
C LYS A 145 11.90 4.02 9.25
N ASP A 146 11.44 5.25 9.46
CA ASP A 146 12.23 6.46 9.27
C ASP A 146 12.37 7.20 10.60
N VAL A 147 13.52 6.97 11.25
CA VAL A 147 13.85 7.54 12.56
C VAL A 147 14.43 8.96 12.46
N SER A 148 14.48 9.55 11.26
CA SER A 148 15.09 10.86 11.07
C SER A 148 14.25 12.00 11.66
N GLU A 149 14.92 13.03 12.18
CA GLU A 149 14.27 14.24 12.69
C GLU A 149 13.48 14.95 11.57
N GLY A 150 14.03 14.99 10.36
CA GLY A 150 13.36 15.56 9.19
C GLY A 150 12.02 14.88 8.89
N TYR A 151 11.98 13.54 8.90
CA TYR A 151 10.72 12.82 8.72
C TYR A 151 9.71 13.15 9.81
N ARG A 152 10.15 13.17 11.08
CA ARG A 152 9.29 13.51 12.22
C ARG A 152 8.66 14.90 12.09
N MET A 153 9.43 15.89 11.65
CA MET A 153 8.94 17.26 11.44
C MET A 153 7.88 17.34 10.35
N VAL A 154 8.11 16.68 9.20
CA VAL A 154 7.16 16.67 8.09
C VAL A 154 5.90 15.92 8.47
N LEU A 155 6.03 14.76 9.12
CA LEU A 155 4.88 13.98 9.63
C LEU A 155 4.04 14.81 10.61
N GLY A 156 4.64 15.47 11.60
CA GLY A 156 3.91 16.28 12.57
C GLY A 156 3.17 17.46 11.93
N SER A 157 3.78 18.09 10.92
CA SER A 157 3.15 19.18 10.15
C SER A 157 1.96 18.66 9.36
N LEU A 158 2.13 17.56 8.62
CA LEU A 158 1.06 16.92 7.86
C LEU A 158 -0.10 16.50 8.78
N LEU A 159 0.19 15.84 9.91
CA LEU A 159 -0.86 15.44 10.86
C LEU A 159 -1.66 16.62 11.39
N THR A 160 -0.99 17.76 11.66
CA THR A 160 -1.66 18.99 12.08
C THR A 160 -2.58 19.54 10.98
N GLU A 161 -2.10 19.59 9.75
CA GLU A 161 -2.88 20.02 8.58
C GLU A 161 -4.10 19.13 8.31
N LEU A 162 -3.98 17.82 8.53
CA LEU A 162 -5.06 16.85 8.37
C LEU A 162 -6.06 16.82 9.54
N GLY A 163 -5.90 17.70 10.55
CA GLY A 163 -6.80 17.80 11.69
C GLY A 163 -6.47 16.86 12.86
N TYR A 164 -5.30 16.21 12.86
CA TYR A 164 -4.82 15.33 13.92
C TYR A 164 -3.75 15.99 14.81
N ALA A 165 -3.93 17.28 15.14
CA ALA A 165 -2.98 18.04 15.94
C ALA A 165 -2.71 17.41 17.33
N ASP A 166 -3.71 16.76 17.94
CA ASP A 166 -3.52 16.00 19.19
C ASP A 166 -2.59 14.80 19.01
N VAL A 167 -2.71 14.08 17.89
CA VAL A 167 -1.81 12.97 17.56
C VAL A 167 -0.41 13.52 17.34
N ALA A 168 -0.25 14.58 16.53
CA ALA A 168 1.04 15.21 16.27
C ALA A 168 1.78 15.61 17.57
N ARG A 169 1.09 16.24 18.53
CA ARG A 169 1.67 16.62 19.84
C ARG A 169 2.14 15.43 20.66
N SER A 170 1.43 14.31 20.59
CA SER A 170 1.76 13.12 21.36
C SER A 170 2.88 12.26 20.77
N LEU A 171 3.39 12.62 19.59
CA LEU A 171 4.54 11.98 18.95
C LEU A 171 5.86 12.72 19.23
N VAL A 172 5.81 13.85 19.94
CA VAL A 172 6.98 14.66 20.36
C VAL A 172 7.52 14.11 21.67
#